data_AF-E2AHS3-F1
#
_entry.id   AF-E2AHS3-F1
#
_cell.length_a   1.000
_cell.length_b   1.000
_cell.length_c   1.000
_cell.angle_alpha   90.00
_cell.angle_beta   90.00
_cell.angle_gamma   90.00
#
_symmetry.space_group_name_H-M   'P 1'
#
loop_
_entity.id
_entity.type
_entity.pdbx_description
1 polymer ?
#
loop_
_entity_poly.entity_id
_entity_poly.type
_entity_poly.pdbx_seq_one_letter_code
_entity_poly.pdbx_strand_id
1 'polypeptide(L)' 'LQLVLVLGDLHIPHRCSSLPSKFKKLLVPGRIQHILCTGNLCTKESYDYLKTLASDVHVVRGDFDE' A
#
# COMPACT_ATOMS: atom_id res chain seq x y z
N LEU A 1 20.88 -4.39 5.80
CA LEU A 1 19.61 -4.30 6.56
C LEU A 1 18.48 -4.13 5.57
N GLN A 2 17.38 -4.85 5.72
CA GLN A 2 16.19 -4.69 4.88
C GLN A 2 15.06 -4.06 5.70
N LEU A 3 14.30 -3.17 5.08
CA LEU A 3 13.12 -2.52 5.61
C LEU A 3 11.89 -3.11 4.92
N VAL A 4 10.95 -3.57 5.74
CA VAL A 4 9.67 -4.13 5.32
C VAL A 4 8.55 -3.23 5.81
N LEU A 5 7.72 -2.75 4.89
CA LEU A 5 6.49 -2.03 5.22
C LEU A 5 5.32 -3.01 5.30
N VAL A 6 4.57 -2.96 6.39
CA VAL A 6 3.33 -3.73 6.57
C VAL A 6 2.16 -2.74 6.65
N LEU A 7 1.14 -2.94 5.81
CA LEU A 7 -0.07 -2.11 5.79
C LEU A 7 -1.27 -2.88 5.20
N GLY A 8 -2.44 -2.26 5.17
CA GLY A 8 -3.62 -2.73 4.43
C GLY A 8 -4.87 -1.99 4.90
N ASP A 9 -6.04 -2.53 4.58
CA ASP A 9 -7.34 -1.94 4.94
C ASP A 9 -7.44 -0.45 4.57
N LEU A 10 -6.97 -0.12 3.36
CA LEU A 10 -7.03 1.24 2.83
C LEU A 10 -8.47 1.63 2.47
N HIS A 11 -9.25 0.69 1.92
CA HIS A 11 -10.63 0.87 1.47
C HIS A 11 -10.81 2.14 0.61
N ILE A 12 -9.87 2.41 -0.30
CA ILE A 12 -9.96 3.56 -1.21
C ILE A 12 -10.63 3.11 -2.51
N PRO A 13 -11.73 3.73 -2.95
CA PRO A 13 -12.30 5.01 -2.47
C PRO A 13 -13.47 4.87 -1.47
N HIS A 14 -13.88 3.65 -1.12
CA HIS A 14 -15.14 3.38 -0.44
C HIS A 14 -15.28 3.99 0.97
N ARG A 15 -14.20 4.01 1.76
CA ARG A 15 -14.19 4.55 3.14
C ARG A 15 -13.22 5.69 3.34
N CYS A 16 -12.24 5.82 2.46
CA CYS A 16 -11.24 6.87 2.51
C CYS A 16 -10.93 7.36 1.09
N SER A 17 -10.59 8.63 0.95
CA SER A 17 -10.16 9.19 -0.33
C SER A 17 -8.66 9.04 -0.56
N SER A 18 -7.84 8.99 0.50
CA SER A 18 -6.39 8.76 0.38
C SER A 18 -5.68 8.56 1.72
N LEU A 19 -4.45 8.01 1.66
CA LEU A 19 -3.52 8.02 2.79
C LEU A 19 -3.28 9.44 3.36
N PRO A 20 -3.22 9.61 4.69
CA PRO A 20 -2.87 10.88 5.32
C PRO A 20 -1.57 11.49 4.79
N SER A 21 -1.55 12.81 4.61
CA SER A 21 -0.43 13.53 4.01
C SER A 21 0.90 13.34 4.74
N LYS A 22 0.87 13.19 6.07
CA LYS A 22 2.06 12.90 6.89
C LYS A 22 2.67 11.54 6.55
N PHE A 23 1.85 10.51 6.31
CA PHE A 23 2.35 9.19 5.90
C PHE A 23 2.91 9.22 4.48
N LYS A 24 2.23 9.89 3.54
CA LYS A 24 2.74 10.05 2.16
C LYS A 24 4.14 10.70 2.12
N LYS A 25 4.44 11.62 3.04
CA LYS A 25 5.78 12.23 3.16
C LYS A 25 6.86 11.26 3.69
N LEU A 26 6.46 10.24 4.45
CA LEU A 26 7.37 9.20 4.96
C LEU A 26 7.56 8.07 3.96
N LEU A 27 6.51 7.74 3.20
CA LEU A 27 6.48 6.71 2.17
C LEU A 27 7.07 7.24 0.87
N VAL A 28 8.40 7.34 0.84
CA VAL A 28 9.17 7.75 -0.34
C VAL A 28 9.86 6.56 -1.00
N PRO A 29 9.92 6.49 -2.34
CA PRO A 29 10.63 5.44 -3.07
C PRO A 29 12.10 5.31 -2.66
N GLY A 30 12.66 4.10 -2.81
CA GLY A 30 14.08 3.81 -2.57
C GLY A 30 14.48 3.63 -1.09
N ARG A 31 13.54 3.82 -0.15
CA ARG A 31 13.71 3.42 1.27
C ARG A 31 13.12 2.04 1.55
N ILE A 32 12.01 1.77 0.87
CA ILE A 32 11.23 0.52 0.75
C ILE A 32 11.98 -0.68 0.16
N GLN A 33 12.24 -1.82 0.82
CA GLN A 33 12.64 -3.04 0.08
C GLN A 33 11.47 -3.98 -0.20
N HIS A 34 10.64 -4.24 0.82
CA HIS A 34 9.51 -5.16 0.72
C HIS A 34 8.23 -4.55 1.27
N ILE A 35 7.10 -4.85 0.65
CA ILE A 35 5.76 -4.50 1.16
C ILE A 35 4.95 -5.77 1.37
N LEU A 36 4.39 -5.94 2.56
CA LEU A 36 3.39 -6.95 2.88
C LEU A 36 2.06 -6.26 3.13
N CYS A 37 1.11 -6.45 2.22
CA CYS A 37 -0.22 -5.86 2.29
C CYS A 37 -1.27 -6.88 2.73
N THR A 38 -2.06 -6.55 3.76
CA THR A 38 -3.14 -7.39 4.27
C THR A 38 -4.41 -7.38 3.41
N GLY A 39 -4.41 -6.65 2.29
CA GLY A 39 -5.54 -6.51 1.38
C GLY A 39 -6.38 -5.26 1.63
N ASN A 40 -7.58 -5.26 1.07
CA ASN A 40 -8.55 -4.17 1.09
C ASN A 40 -7.97 -2.86 0.55
N LEU A 41 -7.24 -2.97 -0.57
CA LEU A 41 -6.81 -1.84 -1.38
C LEU A 41 -7.97 -1.29 -2.22
N CYS A 42 -8.84 -2.20 -2.67
CA CYS A 42 -10.06 -1.99 -3.46
C CYS A 42 -9.84 -1.39 -4.87
N THR A 43 -8.63 -0.95 -5.20
CA THR A 43 -8.34 -0.27 -6.48
C THR A 43 -6.96 -0.62 -7.02
N LYS A 44 -6.86 -0.71 -8.35
CA LYS A 44 -5.57 -0.89 -9.05
C LYS A 44 -4.64 0.28 -8.78
N GLU A 45 -5.16 1.50 -8.67
CA GLU A 45 -4.41 2.72 -8.39
C GLU A 45 -3.69 2.63 -7.03
N SER A 46 -4.34 2.08 -6.01
CA SER A 46 -3.74 1.85 -4.69
C SER A 46 -2.62 0.82 -4.75
N TYR A 47 -2.79 -0.25 -5.53
CA TYR A 47 -1.74 -1.24 -5.77
C TYR A 47 -0.55 -0.66 -6.55
N ASP A 48 -0.82 0.06 -7.64
CA ASP A 48 0.20 0.71 -8.46
C ASP A 48 1.01 1.72 -7.63
N TYR A 49 0.36 2.46 -6.71
CA TYR A 49 1.03 3.32 -5.76
C TYR A 49 2.04 2.55 -4.89
N LEU A 50 1.67 1.40 -4.33
CA LEU A 50 2.60 0.56 -3.55
C LEU A 50 3.79 0.10 -4.40
N LYS A 51 3.57 -0.23 -5.67
CA LYS A 51 4.63 -0.59 -6.62
C LYS A 51 5.60 0.55 -6.95
N THR A 52 5.21 1.80 -6.74
CA THR A 52 6.16 2.93 -6.83
C THR A 52 7.11 3.00 -5.62
N LEU A 53 6.72 2.44 -4.48
CA LEU A 53 7.48 2.52 -3.23
C LEU A 53 8.52 1.40 -3.08
N ALA A 54 8.20 0.20 -3.59
CA ALA A 54 9.08 -0.96 -3.59
C ALA A 54 8.81 -1.86 -4.81
N SER A 55 9.84 -2.54 -5.30
CA SER A 55 9.71 -3.52 -6.38
C SER A 55 9.04 -4.81 -5.90
N ASP A 56 9.34 -5.26 -4.68
CA ASP A 56 8.79 -6.46 -4.08
C ASP A 56 7.56 -6.14 -3.21
N VAL A 57 6.38 -6.50 -3.72
CA VAL A 57 5.08 -6.16 -3.12
C VAL A 57 4.22 -7.40 -3.13
N HIS A 58 3.82 -7.84 -1.94
CA HIS A 58 2.97 -8.99 -1.71
C HIS A 58 1.63 -8.49 -1.17
N VAL A 59 0.53 -8.91 -1.78
CA VAL A 59 -0.82 -8.52 -1.39
C VAL A 59 -1.66 -9.77 -1.30
N VAL A 60 -2.36 -9.94 -0.18
CA VAL A 60 -3.42 -10.95 -0.06
C VAL A 60 -4.76 -10.32 -0.41
N ARG A 61 -5.71 -11.13 -0.91
CA ARG A 61 -7.04 -10.64 -1.27
C ARG A 61 -7.87 -10.41 0.01
N GLY A 62 -8.26 -9.17 0.26
CA GLY A 62 -9.24 -8.79 1.28
C GLY A 62 -10.67 -9.07 0.84
N ASP A 63 -11.62 -8.94 1.76
CA ASP A 63 -13.05 -9.16 1.52
C ASP A 63 -13.71 -8.08 0.63
N PHE A 64 -13.09 -6.90 0.51
CA PHE A 64 -13.53 -5.80 -0.36
C PHE A 64 -12.62 -5.58 -1.57
N ASP A 65 -11.65 -6.46 -1.83
CA ASP A 65 -10.82 -6.38 -3.03
C ASP A 65 -11.52 -7.03 -4.24
N GLU A 66 -11.61 -6.28 -5.34
CA GLU A 66 -12.10 -6.77 -6.63
C GLU A 66 -11.12 -7.76 -7.29
#